data_AF-A0A7C6IF61-F1
#
_entry.id   AF-A0A7C6IF61-F1
#
_cell.length_a   1.000
_cell.length_b   1.000
_cell.length_c   1.000
_cell.angle_alpha   90.00
_cell.angle_beta   90.00
_cell.angle_gamma   90.00
#
_symmetry.space_group_name_H-M   'P 1'
#
loop_
_entity.id
_entity.type
_entity.pdbx_description
1 polymer ?
#
loop_
_entity_poly.entity_id
_entity_poly.type
_entity_poly.pdbx_seq_one_letter_code
_entity_poly.pdbx_strand_id
1 'polypeptide(L)'
;GAGDPDRMIRRVAVASGSGDSFLGRVRGLGVDAFVTSDLRHHPVDEALRDGGPCIVDTAHWASEFPWCAQAAELVGESLDIPAEVIDLRTDPWTVGAARDADMATGATGVGSRTDSGTTDSATTTDDTEEKR
;
A
#
# COMPACT_ATOMS: atom_id res chain seq x y z
N GLY A 1 -0.51 0.45 1.11
CA GLY A 1 -0.14 -0.97 0.93
C GLY A 1 0.08 -1.63 2.27
N ALA A 2 0.11 -2.97 2.31
CA ALA A 2 0.30 -3.76 3.52
C ALA A 2 1.04 -5.08 3.22
N GLY A 3 1.65 -5.70 4.23
CA GLY A 3 2.51 -6.88 4.09
C GLY A 3 3.98 -6.57 4.37
N ASP A 4 4.83 -7.57 4.17
CA ASP A 4 6.29 -7.46 4.37
C ASP A 4 6.93 -6.60 3.28
N PRO A 5 7.55 -5.44 3.62
CA PRO A 5 8.19 -4.57 2.65
C PRO A 5 9.46 -5.17 2.01
N ASP A 6 10.08 -6.16 2.65
CA ASP A 6 11.31 -6.80 2.17
C ASP A 6 11.02 -8.05 1.32
N ARG A 7 9.74 -8.42 1.18
CA ARG A 7 9.34 -9.59 0.39
C ARG A 7 9.67 -9.41 -1.09
N MET A 8 10.41 -10.35 -1.64
CA MET A 8 10.64 -10.42 -3.09
C MET A 8 9.34 -10.80 -3.83
N ILE A 9 8.84 -9.89 -4.67
CA ILE A 9 7.64 -10.07 -5.48
C ILE A 9 8.00 -10.67 -6.85
N ARG A 10 7.38 -11.79 -7.23
CA ARG A 10 7.54 -12.41 -8.56
C ARG A 10 6.22 -12.59 -9.30
N ARG A 11 5.13 -12.86 -8.58
CA ARG A 11 3.79 -13.03 -9.15
C ARG A 11 2.82 -12.04 -8.55
N VAL A 12 2.11 -11.33 -9.41
CA VAL A 12 1.16 -10.30 -9.03
C VAL A 12 -0.21 -10.66 -9.60
N ALA A 13 -1.22 -10.73 -8.73
CA ALA A 13 -2.61 -10.67 -9.15
C ALA A 13 -3.03 -9.21 -9.26
N VAL A 14 -3.83 -8.87 -10.28
CA VAL A 14 -4.34 -7.51 -10.49
C VAL A 14 -5.84 -7.59 -10.68
N ALA A 15 -6.58 -6.72 -9.99
CA ALA A 15 -7.98 -6.46 -10.25
C ALA A 15 -8.21 -4.95 -10.08
N SER A 16 -8.55 -4.24 -11.16
CA SER A 16 -8.87 -2.81 -11.08
C SER A 16 -10.16 -2.56 -10.29
N GLY A 17 -10.31 -1.35 -9.77
CA GLY A 17 -11.46 -0.98 -8.95
C GLY A 17 -11.51 -1.71 -7.60
N SER A 18 -12.71 -1.94 -7.07
CA SER A 18 -12.90 -2.44 -5.70
C SER A 18 -12.63 -3.95 -5.57
N GLY A 19 -11.50 -4.30 -4.96
CA GLY A 19 -10.98 -5.67 -4.97
C GLY A 19 -11.31 -6.55 -3.77
N ASP A 20 -12.05 -6.03 -2.79
CA ASP A 20 -12.29 -6.69 -1.49
C ASP A 20 -12.81 -8.14 -1.64
N SER A 21 -13.72 -8.36 -2.60
CA SER A 21 -14.32 -9.67 -2.87
C SER A 21 -13.34 -10.71 -3.41
N PHE A 22 -12.18 -10.29 -3.92
CA PHE A 22 -11.17 -11.16 -4.49
C PHE A 22 -10.12 -11.60 -3.47
N LEU A 23 -10.03 -11.01 -2.28
CA LEU A 23 -8.98 -11.32 -1.29
C LEU A 23 -8.89 -12.82 -0.97
N GLY A 24 -10.03 -13.47 -0.74
CA GLY A 24 -10.08 -14.91 -0.50
C GLY A 24 -9.65 -15.75 -1.70
N ARG A 25 -10.03 -15.34 -2.91
CA ARG A 25 -9.64 -16.02 -4.16
C ARG A 25 -8.14 -15.89 -4.41
N VAL A 26 -7.60 -14.69 -4.26
CA VAL A 26 -6.21 -14.37 -4.57
C VAL A 26 -5.25 -15.10 -3.63
N ARG A 27 -5.62 -15.29 -2.36
CA ARG A 27 -4.88 -16.13 -1.42
C ARG A 27 -4.65 -17.55 -1.97
N GLY A 28 -5.66 -18.14 -2.60
CA GLY A 28 -5.57 -19.48 -3.19
C GLY A 28 -4.70 -19.58 -4.45
N LEU A 29 -4.29 -18.46 -5.04
CA LEU A 29 -3.51 -18.44 -6.29
C LEU A 29 -1.99 -18.54 -6.06
N GLY A 30 -1.52 -18.44 -4.82
CA GLY A 30 -0.08 -18.46 -4.52
C GLY A 30 0.68 -17.30 -5.16
N VAL A 31 0.06 -16.11 -5.23
CA VAL A 31 0.72 -14.88 -5.68
C VAL A 31 1.46 -14.20 -4.54
N ASP A 32 2.44 -13.35 -4.89
CA ASP A 32 3.23 -12.61 -3.92
C ASP A 32 2.59 -11.27 -3.56
N ALA A 33 1.92 -10.64 -4.52
CA ALA A 33 1.21 -9.39 -4.33
C ALA A 33 -0.18 -9.39 -5.00
N PHE A 34 -1.08 -8.59 -4.46
CA PHE A 34 -2.37 -8.24 -5.04
C PHE A 34 -2.47 -6.72 -5.21
N VAL A 35 -2.70 -6.27 -6.44
CA VAL A 35 -2.88 -4.85 -6.77
C VAL A 35 -4.35 -4.61 -7.07
N THR A 36 -4.95 -3.68 -6.34
CA THR A 36 -6.37 -3.31 -6.48
C THR A 36 -6.67 -1.96 -5.83
N SER A 37 -7.94 -1.62 -5.65
CA SER A 37 -8.38 -0.36 -5.03
C SER A 37 -9.52 -0.59 -4.03
N ASP A 38 -9.84 0.46 -3.28
CA ASP A 38 -11.00 0.58 -2.39
C ASP A 38 -11.09 -0.55 -1.35
N LEU A 39 -9.95 -0.95 -0.79
CA LEU A 39 -9.92 -1.99 0.21
C LEU A 39 -10.32 -1.46 1.58
N ARG A 40 -11.07 -2.27 2.33
CA ARG A 40 -11.40 -1.96 3.72
C ARG A 40 -10.34 -2.52 4.66
N HIS A 41 -10.16 -1.84 5.78
CA HIS A 41 -9.16 -2.20 6.79
C HIS A 41 -9.28 -3.67 7.28
N HIS A 42 -10.46 -4.07 7.76
CA HIS A 42 -10.64 -5.40 8.36
C HIS A 42 -10.45 -6.57 7.38
N PRO A 43 -11.02 -6.54 6.15
CA PRO A 43 -10.75 -7.58 5.16
C PRO A 43 -9.25 -7.74 4.83
N VAL A 44 -8.51 -6.64 4.75
CA VAL A 44 -7.05 -6.68 4.50
C VAL A 44 -6.29 -7.27 5.68
N ASP A 45 -6.57 -6.81 6.91
CA ASP A 45 -5.93 -7.34 8.12
C ASP A 45 -6.17 -8.86 8.25
N GLU A 46 -7.40 -9.31 8.04
CA GLU A 46 -7.74 -10.74 8.07
C GLU A 46 -7.01 -11.52 6.96
N ALA A 47 -7.00 -11.01 5.73
CA ALA A 47 -6.30 -11.65 4.62
C ALA A 47 -4.80 -11.82 4.88
N LEU A 48 -4.16 -10.86 5.56
CA LEU A 48 -2.74 -10.94 5.92
C LEU A 48 -2.48 -11.97 7.02
N ARG A 49 -3.33 -12.03 8.05
CA ARG A 49 -3.24 -13.04 9.12
C ARG A 49 -3.42 -14.46 8.61
N ASP A 50 -4.25 -14.61 7.58
CA ASP A 50 -4.45 -15.87 6.86
C ASP A 50 -3.30 -16.22 5.89
N GLY A 51 -2.18 -15.48 5.90
CA GLY A 51 -1.03 -15.72 5.03
C GLY A 51 -1.26 -15.30 3.58
N GLY A 52 -2.12 -14.30 3.35
CA GLY A 52 -2.37 -13.70 2.04
C GLY A 52 -1.15 -12.97 1.46
N PRO A 53 -1.25 -12.50 0.19
CA PRO A 53 -0.17 -11.77 -0.47
C PRO A 53 0.04 -10.38 0.14
N CYS A 54 1.16 -9.73 -0.22
CA CYS A 54 1.30 -8.30 0.00
C CYS A 54 0.23 -7.52 -0.78
N ILE A 55 -0.27 -6.44 -0.20
CA ILE A 55 -1.37 -5.65 -0.75
C ILE A 55 -0.85 -4.30 -1.25
N VAL A 56 -1.17 -3.98 -2.49
CA VAL A 56 -1.00 -2.66 -3.09
C VAL A 56 -2.39 -2.10 -3.39
N ASP A 57 -2.83 -1.20 -2.51
CA ASP A 57 -4.09 -0.47 -2.66
C ASP A 57 -3.82 0.86 -3.36
N THR A 58 -4.31 1.00 -4.57
CA THR A 58 -4.20 2.21 -5.39
C THR A 58 -5.47 3.03 -5.26
N ALA A 59 -5.41 4.33 -5.57
CA ALA A 59 -6.62 5.07 -5.87
C ALA A 59 -7.42 4.36 -6.98
N HIS A 60 -8.75 4.34 -6.87
CA HIS A 60 -9.63 3.67 -7.83
C HIS A 60 -9.42 4.14 -9.26
N TRP A 61 -9.37 5.46 -9.45
CA TRP A 61 -9.08 6.06 -10.75
C TRP A 61 -7.74 5.58 -11.32
N ALA A 62 -6.71 5.44 -10.47
CA ALA A 62 -5.39 5.04 -10.91
C ALA A 62 -5.30 3.57 -11.38
N SER A 63 -6.21 2.70 -10.92
CA SER A 63 -6.28 1.32 -11.42
C SER A 63 -7.14 1.16 -12.67
N GLU A 64 -8.11 2.06 -12.90
CA GLU A 64 -9.04 1.94 -14.02
C GLU A 64 -8.70 2.84 -15.22
N PHE A 65 -8.25 4.07 -15.01
CA PHE A 65 -7.93 4.97 -16.11
C PHE A 65 -6.93 4.39 -17.14
N PRO A 66 -5.88 3.61 -16.75
CA PRO A 66 -4.92 3.09 -17.71
C PRO A 66 -5.50 2.23 -18.84
N TRP A 67 -6.63 1.53 -18.63
CA TRP A 67 -7.23 0.68 -19.67
C TRP A 67 -8.21 1.43 -20.59
N CYS A 68 -8.58 2.68 -20.26
CA CYS A 68 -9.51 3.47 -21.09
C CYS A 68 -8.99 3.69 -22.52
N ALA A 69 -7.68 3.85 -22.71
CA ALA A 69 -7.09 4.01 -24.05
C ALA A 69 -7.33 2.76 -24.92
N GLN A 70 -7.09 1.58 -24.36
CA GLN A 70 -7.38 0.31 -25.04
C GLN A 70 -8.88 0.13 -25.29
N ALA A 71 -9.73 0.54 -24.35
CA ALA A 71 -11.18 0.48 -24.55
C ALA A 71 -11.65 1.37 -25.71
N ALA A 72 -11.11 2.59 -25.82
CA ALA A 72 -11.42 3.50 -26.91
C ALA A 72 -10.99 2.92 -28.27
N GLU A 73 -9.78 2.35 -28.34
CA GLU A 73 -9.29 1.64 -29.54
C GLU A 73 -10.24 0.51 -29.93
N LEU A 74 -10.53 -0.40 -29.00
CA LEU A 74 -11.42 -1.55 -29.25
C LEU A 74 -12.82 -1.13 -29.69
N VAL A 75 -13.41 -0.13 -29.03
CA VAL A 75 -14.75 0.38 -29.37
C VAL A 75 -14.73 1.06 -30.74
N GLY A 76 -13.73 1.90 -31.01
CA GLY A 76 -13.61 2.61 -32.27
C GLY A 76 -13.42 1.66 -33.45
N GLU A 77 -12.56 0.66 -33.30
CA GLU A 77 -12.33 -0.37 -34.33
C GLU A 77 -13.53 -1.29 -34.52
N SER A 78 -14.17 -1.74 -33.44
CA SER A 78 -15.26 -2.73 -33.52
C SER A 78 -16.55 -2.15 -34.07
N LEU A 79 -16.79 -0.84 -33.88
CA LEU A 79 -18.02 -0.17 -34.26
C LEU A 79 -17.87 0.84 -35.40
N ASP A 80 -16.64 1.09 -35.87
CA ASP A 80 -16.32 2.10 -36.90
C ASP A 80 -16.85 3.50 -36.51
N ILE A 81 -16.62 3.90 -35.26
CA ILE A 81 -16.99 5.22 -34.73
C ILE A 81 -15.79 5.91 -34.08
N PRO A 82 -15.74 7.25 -34.05
CA PRO A 82 -14.78 7.95 -33.22
C PRO A 82 -14.98 7.61 -31.74
N ALA A 83 -13.92 7.22 -31.06
CA ALA A 83 -13.89 6.97 -29.63
C ALA A 83 -12.67 7.67 -29.04
N GLU A 84 -12.89 8.50 -28.02
CA GLU A 84 -11.86 9.31 -27.38
C GLU A 84 -11.91 9.12 -25.86
N VAL A 85 -10.74 9.19 -25.22
CA VAL A 85 -10.62 9.21 -23.76
C VAL A 85 -10.53 10.65 -23.31
N ILE A 86 -11.39 11.04 -22.37
CA ILE A 86 -11.27 12.32 -21.68
C ILE A 86 -10.10 12.21 -20.68
N ASP A 87 -9.04 12.99 -20.87
CA ASP A 87 -7.80 12.95 -20.07
C ASP A 87 -7.89 13.72 -18.74
N LEU A 88 -9.04 14.31 -18.44
CA LEU A 88 -9.31 14.96 -17.17
C LEU A 88 -9.20 13.94 -16.02
N ARG A 89 -8.23 14.16 -15.12
CA ARG A 89 -8.12 13.39 -13.88
C ARG A 89 -9.33 13.68 -12.98
N THR A 90 -10.14 12.66 -12.74
CA THR A 90 -11.34 12.72 -11.87
C THR A 90 -11.11 12.07 -10.50
N ASP A 91 -9.87 11.73 -10.16
CA ASP A 91 -9.53 11.14 -8.88
C ASP A 91 -9.77 12.13 -7.73
N PRO A 92 -10.64 11.80 -6.75
CA PRO A 92 -10.86 12.65 -5.59
C PRO A 92 -9.65 12.69 -4.63
N TRP A 93 -8.73 11.73 -4.73
CA TRP A 93 -7.58 11.61 -3.82
C TRP A 93 -6.33 12.28 -4.41
N THR A 94 -6.23 13.60 -4.25
CA THR A 94 -5.15 14.42 -4.83
C THR A 94 -4.05 14.83 -3.85
N VAL A 95 -4.20 14.49 -2.56
CA VAL A 95 -3.23 14.81 -1.50
C VAL A 95 -2.49 13.53 -1.08
N GLY A 96 -1.17 13.61 -0.94
CA GLY A 96 -0.33 12.49 -0.52
C GLY A 96 0.73 12.90 0.50
N ALA A 97 1.18 11.94 1.30
CA ALA A 97 2.31 12.08 2.21
C ALA A 97 3.37 11.03 1.85
N ALA A 98 4.60 11.48 1.61
CA ALA A 98 5.75 10.60 1.51
C ALA A 98 6.35 10.43 2.91
N ARG A 99 6.89 9.23 3.21
CA ARG A 99 7.81 9.10 4.33
C ARG A 99 9.17 9.58 3.87
N ASP A 100 9.78 10.48 4.63
CA ASP A 100 11.20 10.76 4.49
C ASP A 100 11.95 9.45 4.76
N ALA A 101 12.71 8.98 3.77
CA ALA A 101 13.59 7.85 3.96
C ALA A 101 14.72 8.33 4.87
N ASP A 102 14.57 8.16 6.18
CA ASP A 102 15.67 8.45 7.10
C ASP A 102 16.84 7.52 6.75
N MET A 103 18.00 8.14 6.56
CA MET A 103 19.22 7.55 6.04
C MET A 103 19.77 6.53 7.05
N ALA A 104 19.34 5.27 6.95
CA ALA A 104 19.99 4.15 7.60
C ALA A 104 21.33 3.83 6.92
N THR A 105 22.28 4.76 6.92
CA THR A 105 23.70 4.44 6.74
C THR A 105 24.33 4.30 8.12
N GLY A 106 24.16 3.11 8.70
CA GLY A 106 24.95 2.69 9.86
C GLY A 106 26.41 2.49 9.44
N ALA A 107 27.24 3.51 9.62
CA ALA A 107 28.69 3.31 9.67
C ALA A 107 29.05 2.83 11.08
N THR A 108 29.29 1.53 11.19
CA THR A 108 29.91 0.89 12.35
C THR A 108 31.29 1.49 12.62
N GLY A 109 31.44 2.17 13.75
CA GLY A 109 32.72 2.59 14.31
C GLY A 109 32.79 2.17 15.78
N VAL A 110 33.44 1.02 16.04
CA VAL A 110 33.83 0.60 17.39
C VAL A 110 34.80 1.62 17.97
N GLY A 111 34.47 2.16 19.15
CA GLY A 111 35.31 3.10 19.88
C GLY A 111 34.96 3.19 21.36
N SER A 112 35.57 2.29 22.14
CA SER A 112 36.06 2.47 23.52
C SER A 112 35.15 3.13 24.57
N ARG A 113 34.68 2.31 25.52
CA ARG A 113 34.18 2.73 26.84
C ARG A 113 35.23 3.54 27.61
N THR A 114 34.81 4.66 28.20
CA THR A 114 35.30 5.12 29.50
C THR A 114 34.14 5.64 30.33
N ASP A 115 34.05 5.10 31.54
CA ASP A 115 33.10 5.40 32.61
C ASP A 115 33.47 6.73 33.31
N SER A 116 32.46 7.56 33.60
CA SER A 116 32.48 8.51 34.72
C SER A 116 31.05 9.00 34.95
N GLY A 117 30.43 8.52 36.02
CA GLY A 117 29.05 8.84 36.39
C GLY A 117 28.83 10.28 36.87
N THR A 118 27.54 10.63 37.01
CA THR A 118 26.97 11.49 38.04
C THR A 118 25.44 11.37 37.97
N THR A 119 24.84 11.16 39.13
CA THR A 119 23.40 11.15 39.48
C THR A 119 22.68 12.42 39.05
N ASP A 120 21.40 12.29 38.64
CA ASP A 120 20.33 13.02 39.33
C ASP A 120 18.93 12.46 39.05
N SER A 121 18.12 12.51 40.11
CA SER A 121 16.75 12.04 40.20
C SER A 121 15.75 13.03 39.59
N ALA A 122 14.71 12.53 38.91
CA ALA A 122 13.45 13.23 38.81
C ALA A 122 12.27 12.25 38.60
N THR A 123 11.30 12.37 39.49
CA THR A 123 9.99 11.72 39.56
C THR A 123 9.19 11.86 38.27
N THR A 124 8.55 10.78 37.81
CA THR A 124 7.45 10.84 36.82
C THR A 124 6.20 10.27 37.47
N THR A 125 5.18 11.10 37.60
CA THR A 125 3.81 10.74 37.96
C THR A 125 3.12 10.07 36.77
N ASP A 126 2.41 9.00 37.09
CA ASP A 126 1.55 8.18 36.24
C ASP A 126 0.24 8.91 35.96
N ASP A 127 -0.11 9.14 34.69
CA ASP A 127 -1.43 9.60 34.25
C ASP A 127 -2.02 8.53 33.34
N THR A 128 -2.85 7.66 33.93
CA THR A 128 -3.78 6.79 33.21
C THR A 128 -4.92 7.61 32.61
N GLU A 129 -5.00 7.64 31.27
CA GLU A 129 -6.16 8.18 30.55
C GLU A 129 -7.18 7.07 30.23
N GLU A 130 -8.39 7.26 30.74
CA GLU A 130 -9.54 6.36 30.65
C GLU A 130 -10.28 6.57 29.33
N LYS A 131 -10.39 5.51 28.54
CA LYS A 131 -11.10 5.46 27.25
C LYS A 131 -12.61 5.45 27.46
N ARG A 132 -13.33 6.44 26.94
CA ARG A 132 -14.76 6.35 26.60
C ARG A 132 -14.93 6.18 25.10
#